data_AF-A0A962UE55-F1
#
_entry.id   AF-A0A962UE55-F1
#
_cell.length_a   1.000
_cell.length_b   1.000
_cell.length_c   1.000
_cell.angle_alpha   90.00
_cell.angle_beta   90.00
_cell.angle_gamma   90.00
#
_symmetry.space_group_name_H-M   'P 1'
#
loop_
_entity.id
_entity.type
_entity.pdbx_description
1 polymer ?
#
loop_
_entity_poly.entity_id
_entity_poly.type
_entity_poly.pdbx_seq_one_letter_code
_entity_poly.pdbx_strand_id
1 'polypeptide(L)'
;MSRDRSDRSDDDKLLYCSFCGKSQHEVRKLIAGPNVFICDECVELCNDIIREEMEETAPAASSKLPKPHDINQVLDEYVIGQERAKRVLAVAVYNHYKRLELQRAVRAKNTEVEVTKSNILLIGPTGSGKTLLAETLARFLNVPFTIADATTLTEAGYVGEDVENIIQKLLQKC
;
A
#
# COMPACT_ATOMS: atom_id res chain seq x y z
N MET A 1 42.33 -36.45 -54.52
CA MET A 1 42.17 -34.98 -54.64
C MET A 1 40.71 -34.69 -54.35
N SER A 2 40.39 -34.37 -53.10
CA SER A 2 40.16 -33.00 -52.59
C SER A 2 38.64 -32.77 -52.50
N ARG A 3 38.08 -32.94 -51.29
CA ARG A 3 37.51 -31.87 -50.45
C ARG A 3 36.32 -31.15 -51.13
N ASP A 4 35.13 -31.29 -50.56
CA ASP A 4 34.57 -30.15 -49.84
C ASP A 4 33.54 -30.56 -48.77
N ARG A 5 33.72 -29.98 -47.58
CA ARG A 5 32.80 -30.02 -46.44
C ARG A 5 31.95 -28.77 -46.53
N SER A 6 30.64 -28.88 -46.72
CA SER A 6 29.73 -27.78 -46.42
C SER A 6 29.29 -27.89 -44.96
N ASP A 7 30.11 -27.30 -44.10
CA ASP A 7 29.78 -27.01 -42.71
C ASP A 7 28.59 -26.05 -42.67
N ARG A 8 27.56 -26.38 -41.88
CA ARG A 8 26.38 -25.54 -41.68
C ARG A 8 26.78 -24.41 -40.73
N SER A 9 26.96 -23.19 -41.24
CA SER A 9 27.16 -22.02 -40.40
C SER A 9 25.82 -21.55 -39.82
N ASP A 10 25.47 -22.07 -38.64
CA ASP A 10 24.54 -21.39 -37.74
C ASP A 10 25.42 -20.64 -36.72
N ASP A 11 25.83 -19.43 -37.10
CA ASP A 11 26.53 -18.50 -36.20
C ASP A 11 25.47 -17.83 -35.30
N ASP A 12 24.73 -18.67 -34.58
CA ASP A 12 23.76 -18.27 -33.57
C ASP A 12 24.59 -17.80 -32.37
N LYS A 13 25.04 -16.55 -32.45
CA LYS A 13 25.90 -15.92 -31.44
C LYS A 13 25.20 -16.04 -30.09
N LEU A 14 25.65 -17.00 -29.29
CA LEU A 14 25.17 -17.22 -27.93
C LEU A 14 25.18 -15.88 -27.22
N LEU A 15 23.98 -15.42 -26.87
CA LEU A 15 23.79 -14.14 -26.20
C LEU A 15 24.00 -14.35 -24.71
N TYR A 16 24.76 -13.45 -24.09
CA TYR A 16 25.10 -13.51 -22.67
C TYR A 16 24.54 -12.28 -21.95
N CYS A 17 24.02 -12.49 -20.74
CA CYS A 17 23.62 -11.41 -19.86
C CYS A 17 24.85 -10.57 -19.47
N SER A 18 24.79 -9.26 -19.68
CA SER A 18 25.88 -8.34 -19.38
C SER A 18 26.13 -8.14 -17.88
N PHE A 19 25.21 -8.62 -17.02
CA PHE A 19 25.29 -8.48 -15.56
C PHE A 19 25.84 -9.74 -14.88
N CYS A 20 25.26 -10.92 -15.17
CA CYS A 20 25.66 -12.18 -14.53
C CYS A 20 26.49 -13.12 -15.42
N GLY A 21 26.65 -12.81 -16.71
CA GLY A 21 27.41 -13.63 -17.65
C GLY A 21 26.73 -14.94 -18.09
N LYS A 22 25.51 -15.22 -17.62
CA LYS A 22 24.75 -16.40 -18.04
C LYS A 22 24.35 -16.33 -19.51
N SER A 23 24.38 -17.48 -20.17
CA SER A 23 23.93 -17.62 -21.56
C SER A 23 22.40 -17.61 -21.68
N GLN A 24 21.88 -17.33 -22.88
CA GLN A 24 20.45 -17.36 -23.17
C GLN A 24 19.77 -18.69 -22.81
N HIS A 25 20.50 -19.82 -22.80
CA HIS A 25 19.98 -21.13 -22.44
C HIS A 25 19.90 -21.38 -20.93
N GLU A 26 20.64 -20.61 -20.14
CA GLU A 26 20.70 -20.75 -18.67
C GLU A 26 19.65 -19.91 -17.95
N VAL A 27 18.95 -19.03 -18.67
CA VAL A 27 17.94 -18.12 -18.13
C VAL A 27 16.61 -18.30 -18.84
N ARG A 28 15.50 -18.05 -18.12
CA ARG A 28 14.16 -18.24 -18.68
C ARG A 28 13.82 -17.15 -19.68
N LYS A 29 14.30 -15.92 -19.47
CA LYS A 29 14.15 -14.81 -20.41
C LYS A 29 15.41 -13.96 -20.45
N LEU A 30 15.82 -13.60 -21.67
CA LEU A 30 16.87 -12.63 -21.93
C LEU A 30 16.27 -11.46 -22.71
N ILE A 31 16.42 -10.25 -22.19
CA ILE A 31 15.89 -9.01 -22.75
C ILE A 31 17.04 -8.31 -23.49
N ALA A 32 16.79 -7.96 -24.76
CA ALA A 32 17.77 -7.31 -25.63
C ALA A 32 17.54 -5.79 -25.69
N GLY A 33 18.60 -5.02 -25.41
CA GLY A 33 18.69 -3.59 -25.65
C GLY A 33 19.72 -3.26 -26.74
N PRO A 34 19.88 -1.98 -27.10
CA PRO A 34 20.92 -1.56 -28.04
C PRO A 34 22.31 -1.83 -27.42
N ASN A 35 22.98 -2.88 -27.91
CA ASN A 35 24.30 -3.35 -27.47
C ASN A 35 24.41 -3.90 -26.04
N VAL A 36 23.30 -4.26 -25.38
CA VAL A 36 23.30 -4.80 -24.01
C VAL A 36 22.20 -5.83 -23.83
N PHE A 37 22.42 -6.84 -22.97
CA PHE A 37 21.45 -7.87 -22.66
C PHE A 37 21.32 -8.06 -21.15
N ILE A 38 20.10 -8.25 -20.66
CA ILE A 38 19.81 -8.49 -19.23
C ILE A 38 18.83 -9.67 -19.07
N CYS A 39 19.08 -10.58 -18.13
CA CYS A 39 18.18 -11.69 -17.86
C CYS A 39 17.12 -11.34 -16.80
N ASP A 40 16.06 -12.16 -16.73
CA ASP A 40 14.99 -12.01 -15.75
C ASP A 40 15.49 -12.04 -14.30
N GLU A 41 16.43 -12.93 -13.96
CA GLU A 41 17.02 -12.97 -12.62
C GLU A 41 17.76 -11.67 -12.24
N CYS A 42 18.50 -11.07 -13.17
CA CYS A 42 19.18 -9.80 -12.93
C CYS A 42 18.19 -8.64 -12.80
N VAL A 43 17.08 -8.68 -13.54
CA VAL A 43 16.01 -7.69 -13.39
C VAL A 43 15.34 -7.81 -12.01
N GLU A 44 15.11 -9.03 -11.53
CA GLU A 44 14.58 -9.26 -10.17
C GLU A 44 15.56 -8.75 -9.11
N LEU A 45 16.84 -9.13 -9.21
CA LEU A 45 17.87 -8.66 -8.28
C LEU A 45 18.03 -7.14 -8.31
N CYS A 46 18.05 -6.52 -9.49
CA CYS A 46 18.10 -5.06 -9.60
C CYS A 46 16.85 -4.40 -9.00
N ASN A 47 15.66 -4.99 -9.20
CA ASN A 47 14.43 -4.47 -8.57
C ASN A 47 14.48 -4.59 -7.05
N ASP A 48 15.06 -5.66 -6.50
CA ASP A 48 15.19 -5.83 -5.06
C ASP A 48 16.19 -4.82 -4.47
N ILE A 49 17.35 -4.62 -5.11
CA ILE A 49 18.33 -3.59 -4.72
C ILE A 49 17.70 -2.19 -4.78
N ILE A 50 16.97 -1.86 -5.86
CA ILE A 50 16.30 -0.57 -5.99
C ILE A 50 15.22 -0.39 -4.91
N ARG A 51 14.47 -1.44 -4.58
CA ARG A 51 13.47 -1.39 -3.51
C ARG A 51 14.10 -1.15 -2.14
N GLU A 52 15.19 -1.85 -1.84
CA GLU A 52 15.96 -1.65 -0.60
C GLU A 52 16.52 -0.23 -0.53
N GLU A 53 17.14 0.28 -1.60
CA GLU A 53 17.64 1.67 -1.63
C GLU A 53 16.51 2.70 -1.55
N MET A 54 15.34 2.46 -2.16
CA MET A 54 14.17 3.33 -2.03
C MET A 54 13.59 3.30 -0.60
N GLU A 55 13.69 2.17 0.11
CA GLU A 55 13.35 2.08 1.54
C GLU A 55 14.38 2.82 2.42
N GLU A 56 15.65 2.91 2.00
CA GLU A 56 16.73 3.63 2.70
C GLU A 56 16.81 5.13 2.38
N THR A 57 16.46 5.57 1.17
CA THR A 57 16.39 6.99 0.75
C THR A 57 15.01 7.61 0.90
N ALA A 58 13.95 6.83 1.04
CA ALA A 58 12.86 7.28 1.87
C ALA A 58 13.50 7.60 3.23
N PRO A 59 13.27 8.79 3.82
CA PRO A 59 13.79 9.04 5.15
C PRO A 59 13.37 7.85 5.99
N ALA A 60 14.29 7.31 6.80
CA ALA A 60 13.97 6.31 7.80
C ALA A 60 12.88 6.85 8.72
N ALA A 61 11.64 6.82 8.25
CA ALA A 61 10.49 6.60 9.04
C ALA A 61 10.70 5.16 9.52
N SER A 62 11.37 4.95 10.65
CA SER A 62 10.53 4.74 11.82
C SER A 62 9.18 5.40 11.58
N SER A 63 8.24 4.65 11.03
CA SER A 63 6.84 5.01 10.87
C SER A 63 6.33 5.32 12.27
N LYS A 64 6.73 6.47 12.83
CA LYS A 64 6.26 6.93 14.12
C LYS A 64 4.85 7.37 13.81
N LEU A 65 3.96 6.39 13.87
CA LEU A 65 2.53 6.58 13.97
C LEU A 65 2.35 7.75 14.94
N PRO A 66 1.69 8.84 14.50
CA PRO A 66 1.57 10.03 15.31
C PRO A 66 0.98 9.64 16.65
N LYS A 67 1.59 10.09 17.75
CA LYS A 67 1.12 9.66 19.06
C LYS A 67 -0.31 10.18 19.24
N PRO A 68 -1.13 9.53 20.08
CA PRO A 68 -2.49 10.01 20.33
C PRO A 68 -2.54 11.47 20.79
N HIS A 69 -1.51 11.96 21.50
CA HIS A 69 -1.41 13.36 21.88
C HIS A 69 -1.29 14.30 20.66
N ASP A 70 -0.44 13.95 19.69
CA ASP A 70 -0.20 14.75 18.48
C ASP A 70 -1.46 14.80 17.60
N ILE A 71 -2.15 13.66 17.47
CA ILE A 71 -3.45 13.59 16.76
C ILE A 71 -4.48 14.49 17.46
N ASN A 72 -4.54 14.45 18.79
CA ASN A 72 -5.48 15.26 19.57
C ASN A 72 -5.21 16.76 19.38
N GLN A 73 -3.94 17.16 19.41
CA GLN A 73 -3.53 18.55 19.21
C GLN A 73 -3.94 19.08 17.83
N VAL A 74 -3.79 18.29 16.77
CA VAL A 74 -4.26 18.68 15.44
C VAL A 74 -5.78 18.80 15.41
N LEU A 75 -6.51 17.89 16.04
CA LEU A 75 -7.97 18.00 16.14
C LEU A 75 -8.39 19.24 16.94
N ASP A 76 -7.60 19.69 17.91
CA ASP A 76 -7.85 20.90 18.70
C ASP A 76 -7.77 22.19 17.86
N GLU A 77 -6.96 22.22 16.81
CA GLU A 77 -6.84 23.39 15.91
C GLU A 77 -8.13 23.64 15.09
N TYR A 78 -8.91 22.60 14.80
CA TYR A 78 -10.09 22.69 13.94
C TYR A 78 -11.42 22.53 14.66
N VAL A 79 -11.46 21.76 15.76
CA VAL A 79 -12.70 21.47 16.50
C VAL A 79 -12.53 21.97 17.93
N ILE A 80 -13.39 22.88 18.36
CA ILE A 80 -13.31 23.45 19.72
C ILE A 80 -14.10 22.59 20.71
N GLY A 81 -13.49 22.23 21.85
CA GLY A 81 -14.07 21.35 22.86
C GLY A 81 -14.14 19.89 22.43
N GLN A 82 -15.17 19.14 22.87
CA GLN A 82 -15.33 17.71 22.52
C GLN A 82 -14.14 16.81 22.93
N GLU A 83 -13.46 17.15 24.03
CA GLU A 83 -12.23 16.49 24.51
C GLU A 83 -12.31 14.95 24.57
N ARG A 84 -13.46 14.44 25.03
CA ARG A 84 -13.68 12.99 25.10
C ARG A 84 -13.67 12.35 23.71
N ALA A 85 -14.32 12.97 22.72
CA ALA A 85 -14.42 12.42 21.37
C ALA A 85 -13.05 12.46 20.68
N LYS A 86 -12.31 13.56 20.79
CA LYS A 86 -10.97 13.70 20.20
C LYS A 86 -9.98 12.68 20.78
N ARG A 87 -9.97 12.49 22.11
CA ARG A 87 -9.14 11.47 22.77
C ARG A 87 -9.46 10.06 22.28
N VAL A 88 -10.75 9.71 22.16
CA VAL A 88 -11.18 8.40 21.66
C VAL A 88 -10.74 8.20 20.21
N LEU A 89 -10.95 9.19 19.35
CA LEU A 89 -10.53 9.15 17.94
C LEU A 89 -9.01 8.98 17.81
N ALA A 90 -8.24 9.76 18.56
CA ALA A 90 -6.79 9.71 18.54
C ALA A 90 -6.24 8.33 18.92
N VAL A 91 -6.77 7.72 20.00
CA VAL A 91 -6.37 6.37 20.43
C VAL A 91 -6.79 5.32 19.41
N ALA A 92 -8.01 5.42 18.88
CA ALA A 92 -8.54 4.46 17.93
C ALA A 92 -7.75 4.45 16.61
N VAL A 93 -7.39 5.62 16.09
CA VAL A 93 -6.55 5.75 14.89
C VAL A 93 -5.15 5.20 15.14
N TYR A 94 -4.53 5.56 16.25
CA TYR A 94 -3.21 5.04 16.60
C TYR A 94 -3.22 3.51 16.65
N ASN A 95 -4.22 2.93 17.32
CA ASN A 95 -4.39 1.49 17.39
C ASN A 95 -4.72 0.86 16.02
N HIS A 96 -5.47 1.55 15.16
CA HIS A 96 -5.76 1.09 13.81
C HIS A 96 -4.48 0.88 13.00
N TYR A 97 -3.58 1.86 12.99
CA TYR A 97 -2.31 1.74 12.28
C TYR A 97 -1.35 0.75 12.93
N LYS A 98 -1.26 0.74 14.27
CA LYS A 98 -0.44 -0.23 14.99
C LYS A 98 -0.87 -1.66 14.67
N ARG A 99 -2.17 -1.89 14.53
CA ARG A 99 -2.71 -3.18 14.09
C ARG A 99 -2.30 -3.52 12.66
N LEU A 100 -2.30 -2.56 11.72
CA LEU A 100 -1.83 -2.80 10.35
C LEU A 100 -0.35 -3.17 10.30
N GLU A 101 0.50 -2.49 11.07
CA GLU A 101 1.93 -2.81 11.21
C GLU A 101 2.12 -4.21 11.78
N LEU A 102 1.38 -4.56 12.85
CA LEU A 102 1.41 -5.89 13.44
C LEU A 102 0.96 -6.97 12.45
N GLN A 103 -0.11 -6.75 11.69
CA GLN A 103 -0.57 -7.70 10.68
C GLN A 103 0.48 -7.99 9.61
N ARG A 104 1.27 -6.98 9.20
CA ARG A 104 2.40 -7.16 8.27
C ARG A 104 3.52 -7.99 8.92
N ALA A 105 3.89 -7.68 10.15
CA ALA A 105 4.94 -8.40 10.89
C ALA A 105 4.57 -9.85 11.22
N VAL A 106 3.30 -10.09 11.56
CA VAL A 106 2.76 -11.41 11.91
C VAL A 106 2.73 -12.33 10.69
N ARG A 107 2.36 -11.83 9.51
CA ARG A 107 2.44 -12.58 8.24
C ARG A 107 3.87 -13.05 7.93
N ALA A 108 4.89 -12.29 8.32
CA ALA A 108 6.29 -12.66 8.14
C ALA A 108 6.77 -13.73 9.15
N LYS A 109 6.12 -13.87 10.31
CA LYS A 109 6.55 -14.74 11.42
C LYS A 109 5.65 -15.98 11.63
N ASN A 110 4.68 -16.25 10.75
CA ASN A 110 3.73 -17.38 10.84
C ASN A 110 3.15 -17.60 12.26
N THR A 111 2.88 -16.51 12.98
CA THR A 111 2.31 -16.55 14.34
C THR A 111 0.82 -16.24 14.25
N GLU A 112 -0.06 -16.99 14.88
CA GLU A 112 -1.50 -16.67 14.88
C GLU A 112 -1.81 -15.73 16.05
N VAL A 113 -1.77 -14.42 15.79
CA VAL A 113 -2.26 -13.40 16.73
C VAL A 113 -3.37 -12.61 16.07
N GLU A 114 -4.60 -12.84 16.52
CA GLU A 114 -5.77 -12.11 16.04
C GLU A 114 -5.95 -10.79 16.81
N VAL A 115 -5.88 -9.67 16.09
CA VAL A 115 -6.15 -8.34 16.64
C VAL A 115 -7.46 -7.82 16.07
N THR A 116 -8.45 -7.62 16.93
CA THR A 116 -9.80 -7.19 16.52
C THR A 116 -9.85 -5.74 16.06
N LYS A 117 -10.83 -5.41 15.20
CA LYS A 117 -11.11 -4.02 14.78
C LYS A 117 -11.98 -3.35 15.84
N SER A 118 -11.60 -2.16 16.27
CA SER A 118 -12.49 -1.28 17.04
C SER A 118 -13.09 -0.22 16.13
N ASN A 119 -14.40 -0.29 15.90
CA ASN A 119 -15.16 0.76 15.23
C ASN A 119 -15.64 1.79 16.26
N ILE A 120 -15.97 3.00 15.81
CA ILE A 120 -16.36 4.12 16.67
C ILE A 120 -17.78 4.54 16.33
N LEU A 121 -18.61 4.75 17.37
CA LEU A 121 -19.91 5.39 17.25
C LEU A 121 -19.84 6.78 17.90
N LEU A 122 -20.09 7.83 17.12
CA LEU A 122 -20.11 9.22 17.59
C LEU A 122 -21.55 9.67 17.85
N ILE A 123 -21.87 9.99 19.11
CA ILE A 123 -23.19 10.47 19.55
C ILE A 123 -23.08 11.92 19.97
N GLY A 124 -23.96 12.78 19.45
CA GLY A 124 -24.01 14.19 19.82
C GLY A 124 -25.07 14.98 19.02
N PRO A 125 -25.44 16.19 19.46
CA PRO A 125 -26.46 17.02 18.82
C PRO A 125 -26.06 17.42 17.39
N THR A 126 -27.02 17.92 16.61
CA THR A 126 -26.75 18.49 15.29
C THR A 126 -25.79 19.68 15.41
N GLY A 127 -24.92 19.86 14.42
CA GLY A 127 -23.94 20.97 14.43
C GLY A 127 -22.76 20.83 15.41
N SER A 128 -22.64 19.74 16.17
CA SER A 128 -21.57 19.57 17.17
C SER A 128 -20.17 19.23 16.60
N GLY A 129 -19.98 19.28 15.28
CA GLY A 129 -18.70 18.99 14.64
C GLY A 129 -18.36 17.51 14.39
N LYS A 130 -19.34 16.58 14.46
CA LYS A 130 -19.09 15.14 14.20
C LYS A 130 -18.45 14.87 12.83
N THR A 131 -19.02 15.43 11.77
CA THR A 131 -18.49 15.28 10.41
C THR A 131 -17.13 15.96 10.26
N LEU A 132 -16.97 17.16 10.82
CA LEU A 132 -15.71 17.91 10.81
C LEU A 132 -14.58 17.15 11.50
N LEU A 133 -14.85 16.46 12.62
CA LEU A 133 -13.87 15.61 13.29
C LEU A 133 -13.33 14.52 12.35
N ALA A 134 -14.21 13.84 11.62
CA ALA A 134 -13.82 12.76 10.71
C ALA A 134 -13.05 13.30 9.48
N GLU A 135 -13.51 14.40 8.89
CA GLU A 135 -12.86 15.04 7.73
C GLU A 135 -11.47 15.60 8.08
N THR A 136 -11.33 16.27 9.22
CA THR A 136 -10.03 16.78 9.68
C THR A 136 -9.05 15.65 9.95
N LEU A 137 -9.51 14.55 10.56
CA LEU A 137 -8.67 13.39 10.82
C LEU A 137 -8.19 12.74 9.52
N ALA A 138 -9.07 12.58 8.53
CA ALA A 138 -8.72 12.05 7.22
C ALA A 138 -7.69 12.92 6.48
N ARG A 139 -7.90 14.25 6.50
CA ARG A 139 -6.96 15.22 5.90
C ARG A 139 -5.59 15.17 6.58
N PHE A 140 -5.56 15.14 7.90
CA PHE A 140 -4.31 15.08 8.65
C PHE A 140 -3.50 13.80 8.36
N LEU A 141 -4.18 12.66 8.27
CA LEU A 141 -3.55 11.37 8.02
C LEU A 141 -3.26 11.11 6.53
N ASN A 142 -3.70 12.01 5.65
CA ASN A 142 -3.61 11.87 4.19
C ASN A 142 -4.08 10.50 3.69
N VAL A 143 -5.27 10.06 4.13
CA VAL A 143 -5.87 8.78 3.74
C VAL A 143 -7.16 8.95 2.94
N PRO A 144 -7.49 7.98 2.06
CA PRO A 144 -8.77 7.93 1.38
C PRO A 144 -9.93 7.98 2.39
N PHE A 145 -10.91 8.84 2.12
CA PHE A 145 -12.04 9.06 3.02
C PHE A 145 -13.35 9.28 2.26
N THR A 146 -14.37 8.54 2.70
CA THR A 146 -15.72 8.61 2.13
C THR A 146 -16.73 8.89 3.23
N ILE A 147 -17.75 9.69 2.90
CA ILE A 147 -18.90 9.96 3.76
C ILE A 147 -20.09 9.29 3.08
N ALA A 148 -20.85 8.52 3.85
CA ALA A 148 -22.06 7.85 3.41
C ALA A 148 -23.20 8.15 4.37
N ASP A 149 -24.41 8.29 3.84
CA ASP A 149 -25.62 8.45 4.61
C ASP A 149 -26.30 7.08 4.73
N ALA A 150 -26.55 6.63 5.96
CA ALA A 150 -27.21 5.35 6.18
C ALA A 150 -28.69 5.36 5.76
N THR A 151 -29.31 6.54 5.63
CA THR A 151 -30.73 6.67 5.22
C THR A 151 -30.95 6.39 3.73
N THR A 152 -29.91 6.47 2.91
CA THR A 152 -29.97 6.15 1.47
C THR A 152 -29.75 4.66 1.19
N LEU A 153 -29.29 3.90 2.18
CA LEU A 153 -28.99 2.48 2.05
C LEU A 153 -30.28 1.67 2.11
N THR A 154 -30.47 0.81 1.12
CA THR A 154 -31.61 -0.11 1.04
C THR A 154 -31.13 -1.55 0.96
N GLU A 155 -32.00 -2.50 1.32
CA GLU A 155 -31.72 -3.92 1.13
C GLU A 155 -31.49 -4.26 -0.36
N ALA A 156 -30.68 -5.28 -0.62
CA ALA A 156 -30.38 -5.74 -1.98
C ALA A 156 -31.68 -6.06 -2.74
N GLY A 157 -31.84 -5.45 -3.92
CA GLY A 157 -33.03 -5.62 -4.76
C GLY A 157 -34.13 -4.58 -4.55
N TYR A 158 -33.94 -3.60 -3.66
CA TYR A 158 -34.78 -2.40 -3.57
C TYR A 158 -34.12 -1.19 -4.25
N VAL A 159 -34.93 -0.19 -4.60
CA VAL A 159 -34.45 1.06 -5.22
C VAL A 159 -33.76 1.92 -4.15
N GLY A 160 -32.44 1.96 -4.17
CA GLY A 160 -31.60 2.76 -3.26
C GLY A 160 -30.10 2.54 -3.49
N GLU A 161 -29.26 3.07 -2.61
CA GLU A 161 -27.80 2.89 -2.67
C GLU A 161 -27.38 1.56 -2.03
N ASP A 162 -26.52 0.80 -2.72
CA ASP A 162 -25.89 -0.41 -2.18
C ASP A 162 -24.72 -0.05 -1.26
N VAL A 163 -24.44 -0.90 -0.26
CA VAL A 163 -23.26 -0.82 0.60
C VAL A 163 -21.97 -0.92 -0.21
N GLU A 164 -21.97 -1.67 -1.32
CA GLU A 164 -20.80 -1.78 -2.22
C GLU A 164 -20.39 -0.43 -2.82
N ASN A 165 -21.35 0.47 -3.08
CA ASN A 165 -21.08 1.81 -3.60
C ASN A 165 -20.23 2.64 -2.63
N ILE A 166 -20.34 2.42 -1.31
CA ILE A 166 -19.51 3.10 -0.31
C ILE A 166 -18.03 2.73 -0.51
N ILE A 167 -17.76 1.44 -0.72
CA ILE A 167 -16.40 0.92 -0.94
C ILE A 167 -15.87 1.39 -2.29
N GLN A 168 -16.70 1.39 -3.33
CA GLN A 168 -16.32 1.92 -4.64
C GLN A 168 -15.92 3.39 -4.57
N LYS A 169 -16.70 4.24 -3.87
CA LYS A 169 -16.37 5.65 -3.63
C LYS A 169 -15.09 5.83 -2.83
N LEU A 170 -14.79 4.93 -1.89
CA LEU A 170 -13.54 4.96 -1.13
C LEU A 170 -12.34 4.64 -2.03
N LEU A 171 -12.44 3.61 -2.88
CA LEU A 171 -11.39 3.19 -3.81
C LEU A 171 -11.10 4.24 -4.89
N GLN A 172 -12.11 4.97 -5.36
CA GLN A 172 -11.93 6.06 -6.32
C GLN A 172 -11.16 7.28 -5.75
N LYS A 173 -11.04 7.36 -4.43
CA LYS A 173 -10.31 8.42 -3.72
C LYS A 173 -8.89 8.00 -3.28
N CYS A 174 -8.46 6.81 -3.68
CA CYS A 174 -7.07 6.37 -3.60
C CYS A 174 -6.29 6.89 -4.81
#